data_AF-A0A496P2S1-F1
#
_entry.id   AF-A0A496P2S1-F1
#
_cell.length_a   1.000
_cell.length_b   1.000
_cell.length_c   1.000
_cell.angle_alpha   90.00
_cell.angle_beta   90.00
_cell.angle_gamma   90.00
#
_symmetry.space_group_name_H-M   'P 1'
#
loop_
_entity.id
_entity.type
_entity.pdbx_description
1 polymer ?
#
loop_
_entity_poly.entity_id
_entity_poly.type
_entity_poly.pdbx_seq_one_letter_code
_entity_poly.pdbx_strand_id
1 'polypeptide(L)'
;MKYLLILALLCGGTAQSQIKNFYPKKVVKPDLSAKREKEINRQNELLQKKAPTASEQKELNILLEKYGEVVENAWDIIDGGCSWYCGGGNYKIKASSSLGDSYKAEFANDLSYKTAWVEGKKDEGIGEYLEYYFKNDSPRITEIIISNG
;
A
#
# COMPACT_ATOMS: atom_id res chain seq x y z
N MET A 1 -48.96 -49.25 17.86
CA MET A 1 -48.08 -48.76 16.78
C MET A 1 -47.29 -47.57 17.32
N LYS A 2 -45.99 -47.75 17.59
CA LYS A 2 -45.10 -46.68 18.06
C LYS A 2 -44.53 -45.96 16.84
N TYR A 3 -44.90 -44.71 16.63
CA TYR A 3 -44.28 -43.86 15.61
C TYR A 3 -42.93 -43.37 16.12
N LEU A 4 -41.85 -43.87 15.53
CA LEU A 4 -40.49 -43.41 15.76
C LEU A 4 -40.27 -42.20 14.84
N LEU A 5 -40.30 -40.99 15.38
CA LEU A 5 -39.93 -39.77 14.65
C LEU A 5 -38.40 -39.69 14.61
N ILE A 6 -37.80 -39.89 13.43
CA ILE A 6 -36.38 -39.64 13.22
C ILE A 6 -36.22 -38.16 12.87
N LEU A 7 -35.71 -37.38 13.81
CA LEU A 7 -35.28 -36.00 13.59
C LEU A 7 -33.96 -36.04 12.83
N ALA A 8 -34.00 -35.87 11.50
CA ALA A 8 -32.79 -35.67 10.71
C ALA A 8 -32.25 -34.27 11.00
N LEU A 9 -31.26 -34.16 11.90
CA LEU A 9 -30.41 -32.98 12.00
C LEU A 9 -29.66 -32.84 10.67
N LEU A 10 -30.15 -31.95 9.82
CA LEU A 10 -29.40 -31.41 8.70
C LEU A 10 -28.24 -30.60 9.30
N CYS A 11 -27.11 -31.27 9.53
CA CYS A 11 -25.82 -30.59 9.61
C CYS A 11 -25.58 -29.93 8.26
N GLY A 12 -26.02 -28.68 8.13
CA GLY A 12 -25.61 -27.81 7.05
C GLY A 12 -24.11 -27.66 7.13
N GLY A 13 -23.38 -28.52 6.43
CA GLY A 13 -21.96 -28.35 6.20
C GLY A 13 -21.79 -27.01 5.53
N THR A 14 -21.36 -26.00 6.29
CA THR A 14 -20.83 -24.79 5.69
C THR A 14 -19.69 -25.27 4.81
N ALA A 15 -19.83 -25.11 3.50
CA ALA A 15 -18.71 -25.28 2.60
C ALA A 15 -17.69 -24.21 3.01
N GLN A 16 -16.78 -24.58 3.91
CA GLN A 16 -15.70 -23.71 4.33
C GLN A 16 -14.85 -23.54 3.08
N SER A 17 -15.05 -22.38 2.43
CA SER A 17 -14.26 -21.94 1.30
C SER A 17 -12.80 -22.22 1.65
N GLN A 18 -12.13 -23.05 0.84
CA GLN A 18 -10.70 -23.29 1.01
C GLN A 18 -9.99 -21.94 1.05
N ILE A 19 -9.06 -21.78 2.00
CA ILE A 19 -8.29 -20.54 2.14
C ILE A 19 -7.56 -20.32 0.81
N LYS A 20 -7.83 -19.17 0.18
CA LYS A 20 -7.17 -18.80 -1.06
C LYS A 20 -5.77 -18.30 -0.73
N ASN A 21 -4.77 -19.04 -1.19
CA ASN A 21 -3.38 -18.59 -1.11
C ASN A 21 -3.09 -17.59 -2.23
N PHE A 22 -2.45 -16.49 -1.88
CA PHE A 22 -1.92 -15.51 -2.82
C PHE A 22 -0.40 -15.61 -2.84
N TYR A 23 0.17 -15.68 -4.03
CA TYR A 23 1.62 -15.73 -4.23
C TYR A 23 2.08 -14.44 -4.92
N PRO A 24 3.26 -13.91 -4.56
CA PRO A 24 3.76 -12.68 -5.18
C PRO A 24 3.98 -12.88 -6.67
N LYS A 25 3.46 -11.97 -7.49
CA LYS A 25 3.73 -11.94 -8.94
C LYS A 25 5.10 -11.31 -9.27
N LYS A 26 5.61 -10.48 -8.35
CA LYS A 26 6.87 -9.75 -8.49
C LYS A 26 7.50 -9.60 -7.11
N VAL A 27 8.81 -9.77 -7.04
CA VAL A 27 9.60 -9.48 -5.84
C VAL A 27 10.54 -8.33 -6.19
N VAL A 28 10.46 -7.25 -5.42
CA VAL A 28 11.30 -6.05 -5.59
C VAL A 28 12.03 -5.82 -4.28
N LYS A 29 13.33 -5.50 -4.35
CA LYS A 29 14.11 -5.04 -3.21
C LYS A 29 14.39 -3.55 -3.39
N PRO A 30 13.52 -2.65 -2.92
CA PRO A 30 13.76 -1.22 -3.03
C PRO A 30 15.01 -0.85 -2.24
N ASP A 31 15.81 0.08 -2.77
CA ASP A 31 16.90 0.70 -1.99
C ASP A 31 16.27 1.72 -1.04
N LEU A 32 16.11 1.35 0.23
CA LEU A 32 15.57 2.20 1.30
C LEU A 32 16.71 2.69 2.22
N SER A 33 17.94 2.76 1.69
CA SER A 33 19.10 3.14 2.49
C SER A 33 19.08 4.62 2.87
N ALA A 34 19.65 4.94 4.02
CA ALA A 34 19.86 6.32 4.46
C ALA A 34 20.69 7.14 3.45
N LYS A 35 21.54 6.48 2.67
CA LYS A 35 22.29 7.12 1.57
C LYS A 35 21.33 7.61 0.49
N ARG A 36 20.44 6.75 0.00
CA ARG A 36 19.44 7.13 -1.02
C ARG A 36 18.54 8.25 -0.51
N GLU A 37 18.03 8.12 0.71
CA GLU A 37 17.19 9.17 1.33
C GLU A 37 17.91 10.52 1.38
N LYS A 38 19.19 10.53 1.80
CA LYS A 38 20.00 11.75 1.81
C LYS A 38 20.18 12.35 0.40
N GLU A 39 20.42 11.52 -0.61
CA GLU A 39 20.63 11.99 -1.97
C GLU A 39 19.33 12.51 -2.62
N ILE A 40 18.17 11.88 -2.37
CA ILE A 40 16.86 12.38 -2.82
C ILE A 40 16.51 13.69 -2.11
N ASN A 41 16.74 13.80 -0.80
CA ASN A 41 16.54 15.04 -0.07
C ASN A 41 17.41 16.18 -0.63
N ARG A 42 18.65 15.87 -1.03
CA ARG A 42 19.54 16.83 -1.70
C ARG A 42 19.03 17.22 -3.08
N GLN A 43 18.52 16.28 -3.87
CA GLN A 43 17.88 16.57 -5.16
C GLN A 43 16.70 17.55 -4.97
N ASN A 44 15.82 17.28 -4.01
CA ASN A 44 14.66 18.14 -3.72
C ASN A 44 15.07 19.55 -3.28
N GLU A 45 16.09 19.66 -2.42
CA GLU A 45 16.65 20.96 -2.03
C GLU A 45 17.15 21.76 -3.25
N LEU A 46 17.89 21.10 -4.14
CA LEU A 46 18.44 21.72 -5.35
C LEU A 46 17.35 22.13 -6.34
N LEU A 47 16.29 21.34 -6.50
CA LEU A 47 15.14 21.66 -7.35
C LEU A 47 14.39 22.91 -6.89
N GLN A 48 14.32 23.16 -5.58
CA GLN A 48 13.64 24.34 -5.02
C GLN A 48 14.51 25.62 -5.07
N LYS A 49 15.78 25.51 -5.47
CA LYS A 49 16.70 26.63 -5.46
C LYS A 49 16.48 27.52 -6.69
N LYS A 50 16.11 28.79 -6.47
CA LYS A 50 15.87 29.78 -7.54
C LYS A 50 17.08 30.09 -8.43
N ALA A 51 18.29 30.03 -7.86
CA ALA A 51 19.54 30.34 -8.55
C ALA A 51 20.64 29.39 -8.05
N PRO A 52 20.73 28.16 -8.59
CA PRO A 52 21.82 27.25 -8.30
C PRO A 52 23.13 27.74 -8.94
N THR A 53 24.24 27.51 -8.26
CA THR A 53 25.57 27.67 -8.86
C THR A 53 25.80 26.63 -9.96
N ALA A 54 26.78 26.84 -10.83
CA ALA A 54 27.12 25.86 -11.87
C ALA A 54 27.48 24.47 -11.28
N SER A 55 28.13 24.43 -10.12
CA SER A 55 28.44 23.17 -9.43
C SER A 55 27.18 22.47 -8.92
N GLU A 56 26.25 23.22 -8.34
CA GLU A 56 24.98 22.68 -7.84
C GLU A 56 24.08 22.21 -8.98
N GLN A 57 24.06 22.93 -10.11
CA GLN A 57 23.34 22.47 -11.29
C GLN A 57 23.94 21.17 -11.83
N LYS A 58 25.27 21.05 -11.83
CA LYS A 58 25.94 19.79 -12.21
C LYS A 58 25.59 18.65 -11.25
N GLU A 59 25.58 18.91 -9.94
CA GLU A 59 25.16 17.95 -8.91
C GLU A 59 23.71 17.51 -9.13
N LEU A 60 22.80 18.47 -9.34
CA LEU A 60 21.39 18.20 -9.62
C LEU A 60 21.23 17.32 -10.85
N ASN A 61 21.92 17.62 -11.95
CA ASN A 61 21.84 16.81 -13.17
C ASN A 61 22.27 15.36 -12.92
N ILE A 62 23.31 15.12 -12.12
CA ILE A 62 23.76 13.77 -11.75
C ILE A 62 22.68 13.04 -10.93
N LEU A 63 22.05 13.74 -9.98
CA LEU A 63 21.00 13.16 -9.14
C LEU A 63 19.75 12.84 -9.98
N LEU A 64 19.33 13.74 -10.86
CA LEU A 64 18.19 13.54 -11.76
C LEU A 64 18.43 12.43 -12.77
N GLU A 65 19.65 12.30 -13.32
CA GLU A 65 20.01 11.16 -14.19
C GLU A 65 19.92 9.83 -13.42
N LYS A 66 20.28 9.85 -12.13
CA LYS A 66 20.28 8.66 -11.28
C LYS A 66 18.89 8.24 -10.81
N TYR A 67 18.04 9.19 -10.41
CA TYR A 67 16.77 8.90 -9.74
C TYR A 67 15.54 9.25 -10.58
N GLY A 68 15.66 10.19 -11.51
CA GLY A 68 14.53 10.76 -12.25
C GLY A 68 13.94 11.98 -11.56
N GLU A 69 13.19 12.76 -12.35
CA GLU A 69 12.63 14.06 -11.95
C GLU A 69 11.45 13.95 -10.99
N VAL A 70 10.76 12.82 -10.99
CA VAL A 70 9.52 12.61 -10.22
C VAL A 70 9.73 11.82 -8.93
N VAL A 71 10.96 11.41 -8.61
CA VAL A 71 11.24 10.74 -7.33
C VAL A 71 11.37 11.78 -6.23
N GLU A 72 10.42 11.77 -5.29
CA GLU A 72 10.32 12.76 -4.21
C GLU A 72 10.80 12.19 -2.87
N ASN A 73 10.65 10.88 -2.64
CA ASN A 73 11.06 10.21 -1.41
C ASN A 73 11.68 8.82 -1.69
N ALA A 74 12.68 8.42 -0.89
CA ALA A 74 13.24 7.07 -0.96
C ALA A 74 12.22 5.97 -0.63
N TRP A 75 11.20 6.32 0.15
CA TRP A 75 10.15 5.43 0.64
C TRP A 75 8.91 5.39 -0.27
N ASP A 76 8.88 6.14 -1.37
CA ASP A 76 7.72 6.16 -2.27
C ASP A 76 7.50 4.79 -2.94
N ILE A 77 6.25 4.33 -2.97
CA ILE A 77 5.83 3.12 -3.68
C ILE A 77 5.57 3.42 -5.16
N ILE A 78 4.99 4.59 -5.43
CA ILE A 78 4.81 5.13 -6.76
C ILE A 78 5.56 6.46 -6.82
N ASP A 79 6.29 6.69 -7.91
CA ASP A 79 6.95 7.97 -8.10
C ASP A 79 5.90 9.10 -8.21
N GLY A 80 6.34 10.34 -8.03
CA GLY A 80 5.53 11.54 -8.14
C GLY A 80 4.96 11.76 -9.56
N GLY A 81 4.22 12.85 -9.69
CA GLY A 81 3.49 13.18 -10.91
C GLY A 81 2.05 12.65 -10.92
N CYS A 82 1.41 12.65 -12.10
CA CYS A 82 0.01 12.26 -12.22
C CYS A 82 -0.15 10.75 -12.17
N SER A 83 -0.90 10.25 -11.18
CA SER A 83 -1.28 8.84 -11.05
C SER A 83 -2.80 8.68 -11.06
N TRP A 84 -3.30 7.43 -10.96
CA TRP A 84 -4.74 7.16 -10.79
C TRP A 84 -5.34 7.93 -9.60
N TYR A 85 -4.54 8.17 -8.56
CA TYR A 85 -4.95 8.92 -7.36
C TYR A 85 -5.25 10.40 -7.64
N CYS A 86 -4.71 10.99 -8.72
CA CYS A 86 -5.06 12.35 -9.16
C CYS A 86 -6.49 12.46 -9.71
N GLY A 87 -7.05 11.35 -10.21
CA GLY A 87 -8.37 11.33 -10.83
C GLY A 87 -9.53 10.98 -9.89
N GLY A 88 -9.27 10.42 -8.72
CA GLY A 88 -10.34 10.03 -7.81
C GLY A 88 -9.97 8.90 -6.83
N GLY A 89 -8.85 9.04 -6.13
CA GLY A 89 -8.41 8.12 -5.09
C GLY A 89 -9.47 7.78 -4.03
N ASN A 90 -9.16 6.84 -3.13
CA ASN A 90 -10.03 6.55 -2.00
C ASN A 90 -10.18 7.79 -1.10
N TYR A 91 -11.40 8.08 -0.67
CA TYR A 91 -11.65 9.16 0.30
C TYR A 91 -11.76 8.65 1.73
N LYS A 92 -11.83 7.33 1.92
CA LYS A 92 -11.91 6.67 3.22
C LYS A 92 -11.39 5.24 3.14
N ILE A 93 -10.72 4.81 4.20
CA ILE A 93 -10.30 3.44 4.42
C ILE A 93 -10.81 3.01 5.80
N LYS A 94 -11.17 1.73 5.96
CA LYS A 94 -11.42 1.11 7.26
C LYS A 94 -10.66 -0.20 7.34
N ALA A 95 -10.34 -0.63 8.56
CA ALA A 95 -9.89 -1.98 8.84
C ALA A 95 -10.83 -2.67 9.83
N SER A 96 -10.85 -3.99 9.81
CA SER A 96 -11.47 -4.81 10.86
C SER A 96 -10.84 -4.54 12.24
N SER A 97 -9.51 -4.43 12.28
CA SER A 97 -8.73 -4.07 13.47
C SER A 97 -7.37 -3.49 13.09
N SER A 98 -6.58 -3.05 14.07
CA SER A 98 -5.21 -2.56 13.86
C SER A 98 -4.34 -2.90 15.06
N LEU A 99 -3.05 -3.15 14.83
CA LEU A 99 -2.03 -3.35 15.87
C LEU A 99 -1.65 -2.02 16.57
N GLY A 100 -2.65 -1.32 17.10
CA GLY A 100 -2.48 0.00 17.71
C GLY A 100 -2.26 1.13 16.70
N ASP A 101 -1.82 2.28 17.21
CA ASP A 101 -1.81 3.54 16.45
C ASP A 101 -0.73 3.64 15.37
N SER A 102 0.30 2.80 15.42
CA SER A 102 1.38 2.80 14.42
C SER A 102 1.03 1.98 13.17
N TYR A 103 -0.11 1.29 13.15
CA TYR A 103 -0.49 0.33 12.10
C TYR A 103 -1.93 0.52 11.61
N LYS A 104 -2.34 1.77 11.43
CA LYS A 104 -3.71 2.14 11.08
C LYS A 104 -4.04 1.80 9.63
N ALA A 105 -5.34 1.75 9.32
CA ALA A 105 -5.84 1.43 7.98
C ALA A 105 -5.32 2.38 6.89
N GLU A 106 -5.12 3.65 7.24
CA GLU A 106 -4.62 4.69 6.33
C GLU A 106 -3.21 4.37 5.81
N PHE A 107 -2.39 3.68 6.62
CA PHE A 107 -1.04 3.28 6.25
C PHE A 107 -0.99 2.12 5.24
N ALA A 108 -2.14 1.54 4.87
CA ALA A 108 -2.20 0.57 3.76
C ALA A 108 -2.19 1.24 2.38
N ASN A 109 -2.44 2.56 2.30
CA ASN A 109 -2.52 3.30 1.05
C ASN A 109 -2.12 4.78 1.20
N ASP A 110 -1.08 5.03 2.00
CA ASP A 110 -0.38 6.32 2.05
C ASP A 110 0.79 6.39 1.04
N LEU A 111 0.93 5.34 0.23
CA LEU A 111 1.93 5.19 -0.83
C LEU A 111 3.38 5.20 -0.34
N SER A 112 3.61 4.82 0.93
CA SER A 112 4.94 4.74 1.52
C SER A 112 5.31 3.33 1.96
N TYR A 113 6.55 2.91 1.69
CA TYR A 113 7.17 1.71 2.27
C TYR A 113 7.55 1.89 3.76
N LYS A 114 7.39 3.09 4.33
CA LYS A 114 7.81 3.40 5.71
C LYS A 114 6.77 2.97 6.75
N THR A 115 5.54 2.78 6.31
CA THR A 115 4.36 2.56 7.13
C THR A 115 3.60 1.34 6.58
N ALA A 116 2.76 0.75 7.42
CA ALA A 116 1.94 -0.38 7.03
C ALA A 116 0.68 -0.43 7.89
N TRP A 117 -0.38 -1.04 7.38
CA TRP A 117 -1.43 -1.59 8.22
C TRP A 117 -1.04 -3.00 8.67
N VAL A 118 -1.31 -3.31 9.93
CA VAL A 118 -1.17 -4.65 10.53
C VAL A 118 -2.40 -4.88 11.40
N GLU A 119 -3.03 -6.03 11.25
CA GLU A 119 -4.19 -6.42 12.04
C GLU A 119 -3.86 -6.54 13.54
N GLY A 120 -4.86 -6.36 14.39
CA GLY A 120 -4.74 -6.49 15.84
C GLY A 120 -4.95 -7.92 16.36
N LYS A 121 -5.12 -8.92 15.49
CA LYS A 121 -5.30 -10.31 15.89
C LYS A 121 -3.97 -10.95 16.32
N LYS A 122 -4.07 -11.96 17.18
CA LYS A 122 -2.91 -12.72 17.71
C LYS A 122 -2.63 -14.01 16.93
N ASP A 123 -3.56 -14.44 16.09
CA ASP A 123 -3.45 -15.62 15.24
C ASP A 123 -3.06 -15.22 13.81
N GLU A 124 -3.29 -16.11 12.84
CA GLU A 124 -2.96 -15.92 11.42
C GLU A 124 -3.79 -14.82 10.71
N GLY A 125 -4.56 -14.00 11.45
CA GLY A 125 -5.31 -12.88 10.87
C GLY A 125 -6.46 -13.28 9.94
N ILE A 126 -6.87 -14.55 9.92
CA ILE A 126 -7.95 -15.03 9.04
C ILE A 126 -9.25 -14.26 9.33
N GLY A 127 -9.82 -13.66 8.27
CA GLY A 127 -11.05 -12.86 8.34
C GLY A 127 -10.83 -11.37 8.62
N GLU A 128 -9.59 -10.93 8.81
CA GLU A 128 -9.26 -9.51 8.83
C GLU A 128 -9.35 -8.91 7.43
N TYR A 129 -9.70 -7.62 7.36
CA TYR A 129 -9.96 -6.95 6.09
C TYR A 129 -9.66 -5.45 6.14
N LEU A 130 -9.40 -4.92 4.95
CA LEU A 130 -9.41 -3.49 4.65
C LEU A 130 -10.56 -3.18 3.68
N GLU A 131 -11.30 -2.12 3.95
CA GLU A 131 -12.34 -1.60 3.05
C GLU A 131 -11.93 -0.22 2.52
N TYR A 132 -11.97 -0.07 1.20
CA TYR A 132 -11.67 1.18 0.52
C TYR A 132 -12.94 1.78 -0.08
N TYR A 133 -13.13 3.08 0.12
CA TYR A 133 -14.30 3.81 -0.34
C TYR A 133 -13.89 4.87 -1.37
N PHE A 134 -14.56 4.85 -2.51
CA PHE A 134 -14.30 5.71 -3.66
C PHE A 134 -15.56 6.49 -4.02
N LYS A 135 -15.40 7.67 -4.62
CA LYS A 135 -16.54 8.44 -5.10
C LYS A 135 -17.10 7.77 -6.36
N ASN A 136 -18.39 7.98 -6.66
CA ASN A 136 -19.03 7.33 -7.80
C ASN A 136 -18.47 7.78 -9.16
N ASP A 137 -17.90 8.98 -9.20
CA ASP A 137 -17.23 9.60 -10.34
C ASP A 137 -15.72 9.30 -10.40
N SER A 138 -15.17 8.58 -9.42
CA SER A 138 -13.80 8.09 -9.47
C SER A 138 -13.58 7.19 -10.71
N PRO A 139 -12.40 7.26 -11.35
CA PRO A 139 -12.04 6.31 -12.39
C PRO A 139 -12.21 4.86 -11.92
N ARG A 140 -12.51 3.94 -12.83
CA ARG A 140 -12.71 2.53 -12.48
C ARG A 140 -11.40 1.91 -11.99
N ILE A 141 -11.49 1.07 -10.98
CA ILE A 141 -10.38 0.25 -10.50
C ILE A 141 -10.27 -0.96 -11.43
N THR A 142 -9.12 -1.09 -12.10
CA THR A 142 -8.84 -2.20 -13.01
C THR A 142 -7.81 -3.17 -12.43
N GLU A 143 -7.03 -2.73 -11.44
CA GLU A 143 -5.98 -3.52 -10.81
C GLU A 143 -5.85 -3.13 -9.33
N ILE A 144 -5.51 -4.12 -8.50
CA ILE A 144 -5.12 -3.93 -7.10
C ILE A 144 -3.72 -4.53 -6.93
N ILE A 145 -2.78 -3.71 -6.51
CA ILE A 145 -1.41 -4.12 -6.19
C ILE A 145 -1.28 -4.13 -4.68
N ILE A 146 -0.90 -5.27 -4.12
CA ILE A 146 -0.63 -5.42 -2.69
C ILE A 146 0.89 -5.60 -2.55
N SER A 147 1.51 -4.74 -1.76
CA SER A 147 2.89 -4.91 -1.32
C SER A 147 2.88 -5.39 0.12
N ASN A 148 3.40 -6.59 0.34
CA ASN A 148 3.61 -7.15 1.67
C ASN A 148 5.11 -7.33 1.93
N GLY A 149 5.54 -6.99 3.14
CA GLY A 149 6.93 -7.15 3.62
C GLY A 149 7.12 -8.37 4.50
#